data_AF-A0A927X123-F1
#
_entry.id   AF-A0A927X123-F1
#
_cell.length_a   1.000
_cell.length_b   1.000
_cell.length_c   1.000
_cell.angle_alpha   90.00
_cell.angle_beta   90.00
_cell.angle_gamma   90.00
#
_symmetry.space_group_name_H-M   'P 1'
#
loop_
_entity.id
_entity.type
_entity.pdbx_description
1 polymer ?
#
loop_
_entity_poly.entity_id
_entity_poly.type
_entity_poly.pdbx_seq_one_letter_code
_entity_poly.pdbx_strand_id
1 'polypeptide(L)'
;MIKKYEKKILEEYLELPSRKLLNHRFELEEDYLAGYVTRFLHGERFNKEFIPFSEYELEVIHPLLESNLNNSDGQDLQIAVLLTNAVCVIMNKYKK
;
A
#
# COMPACT_ATOMS: atom_id res chain seq x y z
N MET A 1 18.03 4.22 -11.31
CA MET A 1 16.80 4.78 -11.92
C MET A 1 15.66 3.80 -11.69
N ILE A 2 14.45 4.28 -11.37
CA ILE A 2 13.27 3.41 -11.20
C ILE A 2 12.77 2.94 -12.56
N LYS A 3 12.28 1.70 -12.66
CA LYS A 3 11.73 1.20 -13.92
C LYS A 3 10.34 1.81 -14.17
N LYS A 4 9.95 1.92 -15.45
CA LYS A 4 8.67 2.54 -15.85
C LYS A 4 7.45 1.87 -15.20
N TYR A 5 7.43 0.55 -15.09
CA TYR A 5 6.30 -0.16 -14.46
C TYR A 5 6.27 0.03 -12.93
N GLU A 6 7.44 0.15 -12.28
CA GLU A 6 7.52 0.42 -10.83
C GLU A 6 7.01 1.82 -10.52
N LYS A 7 7.35 2.79 -11.38
CA LYS A 7 6.80 4.15 -11.31
C LYS A 7 5.26 4.12 -11.39
N LYS A 8 4.71 3.39 -12.35
CA LYS A 8 3.26 3.25 -12.48
C LYS A 8 2.62 2.65 -11.23
N ILE A 9 3.18 1.58 -10.67
CA ILE A 9 2.65 0.96 -9.43
C ILE A 9 2.60 1.96 -8.28
N LEU A 10 3.64 2.79 -8.13
CA LEU A 10 3.69 3.84 -7.11
C LEU A 10 2.64 4.93 -7.36
N GLU A 11 2.41 5.31 -8.61
CA GLU A 11 1.38 6.28 -8.99
C GLU A 11 -0.03 5.72 -8.73
N GLU A 12 -0.32 4.48 -9.14
CA GLU A 12 -1.61 3.82 -8.90
C GLU A 12 -1.92 3.65 -7.40
N TYR A 13 -0.90 3.43 -6.56
CA TYR A 13 -1.09 3.37 -5.11
C TYR A 13 -1.61 4.70 -4.54
N LEU A 14 -1.17 5.85 -5.07
CA LEU A 14 -1.62 7.16 -4.63
C LEU A 14 -3.05 7.49 -5.07
N GLU A 15 -3.58 6.75 -6.04
CA GLU A 15 -4.93 6.92 -6.60
C GLU A 15 -5.92 5.89 -6.03
N LEU A 16 -5.52 5.08 -5.04
CA LEU A 16 -6.40 4.07 -4.46
C LEU A 16 -7.63 4.72 -3.79
N PRO A 17 -8.85 4.17 -4.02
CA PRO A 17 -10.03 4.65 -3.32
C PRO A 17 -9.98 4.27 -1.84
N SER A 18 -10.78 4.96 -1.04
CA SER A 18 -10.97 4.62 0.38
C SER A 18 -11.47 3.18 0.54
N ARG A 19 -10.84 2.45 1.45
CA ARG A 19 -11.10 1.02 1.70
C ARG A 19 -12.28 0.88 2.65
N LYS A 20 -13.49 0.84 2.09
CA LYS A 20 -14.76 0.82 2.86
C LYS A 20 -14.80 -0.26 3.95
N LEU A 21 -14.26 -1.46 3.66
CA LEU A 21 -14.26 -2.58 4.63
C LEU A 21 -13.42 -2.31 5.88
N LEU A 22 -12.45 -1.40 5.82
CA LEU A 22 -11.64 -1.05 6.98
C LEU A 22 -12.34 -0.07 7.92
N ASN A 23 -13.45 0.57 7.50
CA ASN A 23 -14.27 1.46 8.33
C ASN A 23 -13.40 2.48 9.10
N HIS A 24 -12.58 3.24 8.37
CA HIS A 24 -11.65 4.25 8.88
C HIS A 24 -10.48 3.73 9.73
N ARG A 25 -10.26 2.41 9.81
CA ARG A 25 -9.04 1.86 10.38
C ARG A 25 -7.86 2.06 9.42
N PHE A 26 -6.70 2.32 9.99
CA PHE A 26 -5.40 2.40 9.31
C PHE A 26 -5.21 3.61 8.36
N GLU A 27 -6.08 4.61 8.40
CA GLU A 27 -5.96 5.82 7.58
C GLU A 27 -4.65 6.57 7.82
N LEU A 28 -4.17 6.62 9.07
CA LEU A 28 -2.91 7.29 9.40
C LEU A 28 -1.70 6.56 8.81
N GLU A 29 -1.70 5.23 8.87
CA GLU A 29 -0.68 4.36 8.30
C GLU A 29 -0.65 4.47 6.76
N GLU A 30 -1.84 4.54 6.15
CA GLU A 30 -2.02 4.75 4.71
C GLU A 30 -1.50 6.13 4.27
N ASP A 31 -1.92 7.21 4.95
CA ASP A 31 -1.47 8.57 4.68
C ASP A 31 0.06 8.71 4.86
N TYR A 32 0.58 8.07 5.91
CA TYR A 32 2.01 8.05 6.17
C TYR A 32 2.79 7.43 5.01
N LEU A 33 2.37 6.26 4.54
CA LEU A 33 3.03 5.59 3.40
C LEU A 33 2.86 6.40 2.10
N ALA A 34 1.67 6.95 1.82
CA ALA A 34 1.42 7.82 0.66
C ALA A 34 2.36 9.04 0.62
N GLY A 35 2.63 9.64 1.79
CA GLY A 35 3.61 10.71 1.92
C GLY A 35 5.03 10.28 1.50
N TYR A 36 5.46 9.07 1.88
CA TYR A 36 6.75 8.53 1.45
C TYR A 36 6.79 8.20 -0.03
N VAL A 37 5.72 7.61 -0.58
CA VAL A 37 5.62 7.29 -2.01
C VAL A 37 5.73 8.55 -2.85
N THR A 38 5.01 9.61 -2.46
CA THR A 38 5.08 10.92 -3.12
C THR A 38 6.50 11.45 -3.16
N ARG A 39 7.19 11.48 -2.01
CA ARG A 39 8.59 11.95 -1.92
C ARG A 39 9.55 11.06 -2.72
N PHE A 40 9.32 9.75 -2.72
CA PHE A 40 10.10 8.79 -3.49
C PHE A 40 10.00 9.03 -5.00
N LEU A 41 8.78 9.31 -5.49
CA LEU A 41 8.52 9.68 -6.88
C LEU A 41 9.23 10.99 -7.28
N HIS A 42 9.40 11.92 -6.34
CA HIS A 42 10.18 13.15 -6.52
C HIS A 42 11.71 12.96 -6.39
N GLY A 43 12.18 11.73 -6.22
CA GLY A 43 13.60 11.38 -6.25
C GLY A 43 14.22 11.16 -4.88
N GLU A 44 13.48 11.34 -3.78
CA GLU A 44 14.00 11.06 -2.45
C GLU A 44 14.23 9.56 -2.23
N ARG A 45 15.28 9.20 -1.50
CA ARG A 45 15.61 7.81 -1.13
C ARG A 45 15.84 7.72 0.36
N PHE A 46 15.45 6.59 0.93
CA PHE A 46 15.39 6.41 2.38
C PHE A 46 16.30 5.26 2.82
N ASN A 47 16.85 5.35 4.03
CA ASN A 47 17.61 4.27 4.68
C ASN A 47 16.73 3.43 5.64
N LYS A 48 15.41 3.69 5.67
CA LYS A 48 14.47 2.90 6.46
C LYS A 48 13.89 1.75 5.64
N GLU A 49 13.49 0.70 6.34
CA GLU A 49 12.64 -0.35 5.79
C GLU A 49 11.17 0.07 5.83
N PHE A 50 10.47 -0.18 4.72
CA PHE A 50 9.03 -0.06 4.63
C PHE A 50 8.43 -1.45 4.79
N ILE A 51 7.69 -1.65 5.87
CA ILE A 51 6.90 -2.85 6.12
C ILE A 51 5.44 -2.48 5.80
N PRO A 52 4.76 -3.23 4.93
CA PRO A 52 3.45 -2.85 4.40
C PRO A 52 2.34 -2.91 5.46
N PHE A 53 2.38 -3.93 6.33
CA PHE A 53 1.37 -4.16 7.36
C PHE A 53 2.05 -4.74 8.60
N SER A 54 1.61 -4.29 9.78
CA SER A 54 1.87 -4.94 11.05
C SER A 54 1.08 -6.25 11.19
N GLU A 55 1.47 -7.10 12.15
CA GLU A 55 0.71 -8.32 12.48
C GLU A 55 -0.75 -7.99 12.85
N TYR A 56 -0.96 -6.92 13.62
CA TYR A 56 -2.28 -6.44 13.99
C TYR A 56 -3.14 -6.04 12.79
N GLU A 57 -2.56 -5.33 11.81
CA GLU A 57 -3.27 -4.98 10.58
C GLU A 57 -3.70 -6.23 9.81
N LEU A 58 -2.81 -7.22 9.69
CA LEU A 58 -3.10 -8.47 8.99
C LEU A 58 -4.20 -9.29 9.68
N GLU A 59 -4.22 -9.32 11.02
CA GLU A 59 -5.29 -9.95 11.80
C GLU A 59 -6.67 -9.33 11.55
N VAL A 60 -6.72 -8.04 11.21
CA VAL A 60 -7.96 -7.34 10.83
C VAL A 60 -8.29 -7.54 9.36
N ILE A 61 -7.30 -7.42 8.47
CA ILE A 61 -7.49 -7.45 7.01
C ILE A 61 -7.87 -8.85 6.50
N HIS A 62 -7.22 -9.90 6.98
CA HIS A 62 -7.43 -11.25 6.44
C HIS A 62 -8.88 -11.75 6.60
N PRO A 63 -9.52 -11.67 7.79
CA PRO A 63 -10.91 -12.09 7.93
C PRO A 63 -11.87 -11.29 7.06
N LEU A 64 -11.59 -9.98 6.86
CA LEU A 64 -12.39 -9.12 6.00
C LEU A 64 -12.30 -9.56 4.53
N LEU A 65 -11.09 -9.89 4.06
CA LEU A 65 -10.90 -10.43 2.71
C LEU A 65 -11.58 -11.77 2.52
N GLU A 66 -11.38 -12.72 3.43
CA GLU A 66 -12.01 -14.06 3.35
C GLU A 66 -13.54 -13.97 3.28
N SER A 67 -14.13 -13.03 4.02
CA SER A 67 -15.58 -12.85 4.07
C SER A 67 -16.15 -12.09 2.87
N ASN A 68 -15.32 -11.36 2.11
CA ASN A 68 -15.78 -10.42 1.08
C ASN A 68 -15.17 -10.64 -0.32
N LEU A 69 -14.34 -11.67 -0.52
CA LEU A 69 -13.58 -11.88 -1.76
C LEU A 69 -14.42 -11.83 -3.05
N ASN A 70 -15.70 -12.21 -2.96
CA ASN A 70 -16.60 -12.30 -4.11
C ASN A 70 -17.41 -11.00 -4.39
N ASN A 71 -17.16 -9.91 -3.68
CA ASN A 71 -17.82 -8.62 -3.91
C ASN A 71 -16.80 -7.51 -4.24
N SER A 72 -17.29 -6.35 -4.70
CA SER A 72 -16.43 -5.24 -5.11
C SER A 72 -15.57 -4.71 -3.97
N ASP A 73 -16.13 -4.62 -2.75
CA ASP A 73 -15.42 -4.05 -1.61
C ASP A 73 -14.26 -4.96 -1.16
N GLY A 74 -14.41 -6.29 -1.26
CA GLY A 74 -13.34 -7.24 -1.03
C GLY A 74 -12.27 -7.22 -2.11
N GLN A 75 -12.67 -7.03 -3.38
CA GLN A 75 -11.73 -6.85 -4.49
C GLN A 75 -10.91 -5.56 -4.32
N ASP A 76 -11.56 -4.46 -3.93
CA ASP A 76 -10.90 -3.17 -3.67
C ASP A 76 -9.89 -3.32 -2.52
N LEU A 77 -10.28 -3.98 -1.42
CA LEU A 77 -9.36 -4.27 -0.31
C LEU A 77 -8.19 -5.16 -0.76
N GLN A 78 -8.44 -6.17 -1.59
CA GLN A 78 -7.38 -7.05 -2.10
C GLN A 78 -6.38 -6.30 -2.97
N ILE A 79 -6.87 -5.45 -3.88
CA ILE A 79 -6.04 -4.60 -4.73
C ILE A 79 -5.18 -3.68 -3.86
N ALA A 80 -5.78 -3.05 -2.85
CA ALA A 80 -5.06 -2.17 -1.94
C ALA A 80 -3.94 -2.90 -1.17
N VAL A 81 -4.20 -4.13 -0.70
CA VAL A 81 -3.18 -4.97 -0.04
C VAL A 81 -2.03 -5.30 -0.97
N LEU A 82 -2.34 -5.74 -2.20
CA LEU A 82 -1.33 -6.10 -3.19
C LEU A 82 -0.47 -4.89 -3.60
N LEU A 83 -1.10 -3.73 -3.82
CA LEU A 83 -0.38 -2.50 -4.15
C LEU A 83 0.49 -2.01 -3.00
N THR A 84 -0.03 -2.01 -1.76
CA THR A 84 0.75 -1.63 -0.57
C THR A 84 2.00 -2.50 -0.45
N ASN A 85 1.86 -3.83 -0.60
CA ASN A 85 2.99 -4.76 -0.62
C ASN A 85 3.99 -4.44 -1.75
N ALA A 86 3.49 -4.23 -2.98
CA ALA A 86 4.34 -3.94 -4.13
C ALA A 86 5.12 -2.63 -3.96
N VAL A 87 4.46 -1.58 -3.44
CA VAL A 87 5.08 -0.29 -3.13
C VAL A 87 6.21 -0.43 -2.13
N CYS A 88 5.99 -1.12 -1.01
CA CYS A 88 7.03 -1.32 -0.01
C CYS A 88 8.23 -2.09 -0.59
N VAL A 89 7.98 -3.14 -1.38
CA VAL A 89 9.05 -3.90 -2.07
C VAL A 89 9.83 -3.01 -3.04
N ILE A 90 9.15 -2.20 -3.86
CA ILE A 90 9.78 -1.27 -4.80
C ILE A 90 10.64 -0.26 -4.03
N MET A 91 10.09 0.40 -3.01
CA MET A 91 10.83 1.41 -2.25
C MET A 91 12.05 0.81 -1.54
N ASN A 92 11.90 -0.38 -0.96
CA ASN A 92 12.98 -1.10 -0.27
C ASN A 92 14.11 -1.50 -1.23
N LYS A 93 13.80 -1.85 -2.48
CA LYS A 93 14.80 -2.16 -3.51
C LYS A 93 15.73 -0.99 -3.83
N TYR A 94 15.27 0.24 -3.63
CA TYR A 94 16.02 1.47 -3.89
C TYR A 94 16.49 2.18 -2.61
N LYS A 95 16.63 1.45 -1.49
CA LYS A 95 17.24 1.99 -0.27
C LYS A 95 18.62 2.58 -0.55
N LYS A 96 18.97 3.60 0.24
CA LYS A 96 20.23 4.33 0.13
C LYS A 96 21.37 3.61 0.85
#